data_AF-A0A8K0CBQ1-F1
#
_entry.id   AF-A0A8K0CBQ1-F1
#
_cell.length_a   1.000
_cell.length_b   1.000
_cell.length_c   1.000
_cell.angle_alpha   90.00
_cell.angle_beta   90.00
_cell.angle_gamma   90.00
#
_symmetry.space_group_name_H-M   'P 1'
#
loop_
_entity.id
_entity.type
_entity.pdbx_description
1 polymer ?
#
loop_
_entity_poly.entity_id
_entity_poly.type
_entity_poly.pdbx_seq_one_letter_code
_entity_poly.pdbx_strand_id
1 'polypeptide(L)'
;MHCTIQEKWKKLDIQDWLRSKQIKFDDCLLKVELLAIVNEHKKIIDEMAKSQNKIVLRLPPYHCDLNPIELIWADMKNYVAEKNTTFKFQDMKTIFFKAVGTITAQKWKNCIQHVKNNIEQKLWDLDNVIEIHVKPLIINVGEDSSTSKWDDKSE
;
A
#
# COMPACT_ATOMS: atom_id res chain seq x y z
N MET A 1 -3.89 6.08 13.37
CA MET A 1 -3.69 5.75 11.94
C MET A 1 -4.47 4.50 11.60
N HIS A 2 -5.71 4.66 11.14
CA HIS A 2 -6.54 3.54 10.68
C HIS A 2 -6.02 3.04 9.33
N CYS A 3 -5.90 1.72 9.21
CA CYS A 3 -5.54 1.02 7.99
C CYS A 3 -6.78 0.93 7.09
N THR A 4 -6.99 1.92 6.21
CA THR A 4 -8.21 2.12 5.40
C THR A 4 -8.36 1.16 4.20
N ILE A 5 -7.72 -0.02 4.20
CA ILE A 5 -7.91 -1.02 3.13
C ILE A 5 -9.02 -2.03 3.47
N GLN A 6 -9.41 -2.16 4.74
CA GLN A 6 -10.29 -3.25 5.18
C GLN A 6 -11.80 -3.03 4.94
N GLU A 7 -12.26 -1.80 4.82
CA GLU A 7 -13.69 -1.53 4.61
C GLU A 7 -14.16 -1.93 3.21
N LYS A 8 -13.27 -1.89 2.20
CA LYS A 8 -13.62 -2.12 0.79
C LYS A 8 -13.63 -3.60 0.36
N TRP A 9 -13.09 -4.53 1.14
CA TRP A 9 -13.09 -5.95 0.77
C TRP A 9 -14.50 -6.53 0.84
N LYS A 10 -14.92 -7.30 -0.16
CA LYS A 10 -16.16 -8.08 -0.07
C LYS A 10 -15.93 -9.25 0.88
N LYS A 11 -17.02 -9.80 1.45
CA LYS A 11 -16.94 -10.95 2.38
C LYS A 11 -16.15 -12.11 1.76
N LEU A 12 -16.42 -12.42 0.48
CA LEU A 12 -15.73 -13.46 -0.27
C LEU A 12 -14.21 -13.21 -0.38
N ASP A 13 -13.78 -11.97 -0.69
CA ASP A 13 -12.36 -11.63 -0.78
C ASP A 13 -11.62 -11.89 0.55
N ILE A 14 -12.28 -11.63 1.68
CA ILE A 14 -11.73 -11.88 3.02
C ILE A 14 -11.62 -13.40 3.27
N GLN A 15 -12.64 -14.16 2.88
CA GLN A 15 -12.65 -15.62 3.01
C GLN A 15 -11.56 -16.27 2.14
N ASP A 16 -11.42 -15.83 0.89
CA ASP A 16 -10.39 -16.31 -0.03
C ASP A 16 -8.99 -15.99 0.49
N TRP A 17 -8.80 -14.79 1.05
CA TRP A 17 -7.55 -14.42 1.70
C TRP A 17 -7.26 -15.34 2.90
N LEU A 18 -8.22 -15.58 3.80
CA LEU A 18 -8.06 -16.47 4.95
C LEU A 18 -7.73 -17.91 4.51
N ARG A 19 -8.41 -18.43 3.47
CA ARG A 19 -8.11 -19.75 2.87
C ARG A 19 -6.70 -19.80 2.29
N SER A 20 -6.25 -18.75 1.58
CA SER A 20 -4.90 -18.67 1.01
C SER A 20 -3.80 -18.70 2.10
N LYS A 21 -4.12 -18.23 3.31
CA LYS A 21 -3.24 -18.24 4.48
C LYS A 21 -3.41 -19.49 5.34
N GLN A 22 -4.28 -20.44 4.94
CA GLN A 22 -4.61 -21.65 5.69
C GLN A 22 -5.12 -21.36 7.11
N ILE A 23 -5.77 -20.21 7.31
CA ILE A 23 -6.36 -19.82 8.58
C ILE A 23 -7.75 -20.46 8.66
N LYS A 24 -8.03 -21.19 9.75
CA LYS A 24 -9.36 -21.76 9.98
C LYS A 24 -10.35 -20.66 10.35
N PHE A 25 -11.48 -20.61 9.67
CA PHE A 25 -12.61 -19.74 9.97
C PHE A 25 -13.90 -20.45 9.56
N ASP A 26 -15.03 -19.97 10.08
CA ASP A 26 -16.35 -20.46 9.70
C ASP A 26 -16.93 -19.60 8.57
N ASP A 27 -17.42 -20.25 7.50
CA ASP A 27 -17.99 -19.59 6.32
C ASP A 27 -19.27 -18.77 6.64
N CYS A 28 -19.94 -19.09 7.75
CA CYS A 28 -21.11 -18.37 8.24
C CYS A 28 -20.76 -17.01 8.89
N LEU A 29 -19.51 -16.78 9.28
CA LEU A 29 -19.09 -15.56 9.99
C LEU A 29 -19.41 -14.28 9.21
N LEU A 30 -19.84 -13.25 9.91
CA LEU A 30 -20.09 -11.94 9.36
C LEU A 30 -18.78 -11.30 8.90
N LYS A 31 -18.88 -10.35 7.96
CA LYS A 31 -17.72 -9.60 7.45
C LYS A 31 -16.88 -9.01 8.59
N VAL A 32 -17.51 -8.47 9.63
CA VAL A 32 -16.83 -7.87 10.79
C VAL A 32 -16.02 -8.90 11.58
N GLU A 33 -16.54 -10.11 11.76
CA GLU A 33 -15.88 -11.20 12.48
C GLU A 33 -14.70 -11.75 11.68
N LEU A 34 -14.87 -11.91 10.37
CA LEU A 34 -13.78 -12.28 9.47
C LEU A 34 -12.65 -11.22 9.48
N LEU A 35 -13.00 -9.94 9.51
CA LEU A 35 -12.03 -8.84 9.65
C LEU A 35 -11.33 -8.86 11.02
N ALA A 36 -12.02 -9.27 12.09
CA ALA A 36 -11.41 -9.43 13.41
C ALA A 36 -10.32 -10.52 13.37
N ILE A 37 -10.60 -11.68 12.74
CA ILE A 37 -9.62 -12.77 12.55
C ILE A 37 -8.40 -12.30 11.74
N VAL A 38 -8.63 -11.53 10.67
CA VAL A 38 -7.54 -10.93 9.88
C VAL A 38 -6.70 -9.98 10.73
N ASN A 39 -7.35 -9.16 11.56
CA ASN A 39 -6.66 -8.22 12.45
C ASN A 39 -5.87 -8.92 13.55
N GLU A 40 -6.39 -10.04 14.06
CA GLU A 40 -5.66 -10.90 15.00
C GLU A 40 -4.41 -11.50 14.36
N HIS A 41 -4.51 -12.02 13.14
CA HIS A 41 -3.34 -12.53 12.42
C HIS A 41 -2.29 -11.46 12.10
N LYS A 42 -2.70 -10.20 11.89
CA LYS A 42 -1.75 -9.09 11.77
C LYS A 42 -0.94 -8.88 13.06
N LYS A 43 -1.57 -9.04 14.23
CA LYS A 43 -0.88 -8.96 15.53
C LYS A 43 0.15 -10.08 15.68
N ILE A 44 -0.13 -11.29 15.20
CA ILE A 44 0.82 -12.41 15.24
C ILE A 44 2.13 -12.06 14.52
N ILE A 45 2.06 -11.46 13.33
CA ILE A 45 3.27 -11.04 12.59
C ILE A 45 4.06 -10.00 13.38
N ASP A 46 3.36 -9.03 13.98
CA ASP A 46 3.99 -7.96 14.77
C ASP A 46 4.62 -8.53 16.06
N GLU A 47 3.98 -9.52 16.70
CA GLU A 47 4.51 -10.25 17.86
C GLU A 47 5.72 -11.12 17.51
N MET A 48 5.69 -11.82 16.38
CA MET A 48 6.84 -12.59 15.87
C MET A 48 8.03 -11.69 15.52
N ALA A 49 7.79 -10.50 14.96
CA ALA A 49 8.85 -9.52 14.73
C ALA A 49 9.40 -9.00 16.07
N LYS A 50 8.51 -8.65 17.01
CA LYS A 50 8.86 -8.16 18.34
C LYS A 50 9.67 -9.18 19.15
N SER A 51 9.35 -10.46 19.08
CA SER A 51 10.11 -11.53 19.76
C SER A 51 11.54 -11.66 19.22
N GLN A 52 11.79 -11.20 17.99
CA GLN A 52 13.12 -11.09 17.39
C GLN A 52 13.73 -9.68 17.50
N ASN A 53 13.16 -8.80 18.33
CA ASN A 53 13.55 -7.40 18.49
C ASN A 53 13.54 -6.60 17.17
N LYS A 54 12.59 -6.90 16.28
CA LYS A 54 12.38 -6.21 15.00
C LYS A 54 11.14 -5.34 15.07
N ILE A 55 11.21 -4.18 14.42
CA ILE A 55 10.09 -3.24 14.28
C ILE A 55 9.49 -3.41 12.88
N VAL A 56 8.17 -3.62 12.80
CA VAL A 56 7.45 -3.69 11.53
C VAL A 56 7.02 -2.29 11.12
N LEU A 57 7.57 -1.79 10.01
CA LEU A 57 7.12 -0.55 9.37
C LEU A 57 6.07 -0.90 8.31
N ARG A 58 4.89 -0.28 8.41
CA ARG A 58 3.80 -0.45 7.45
C ARG A 58 3.68 0.82 6.62
N LEU A 59 3.73 0.67 5.29
CA LEU A 59 3.58 1.78 4.38
C LEU A 59 2.10 2.12 4.17
N PRO A 60 1.79 3.40 3.90
CA PRO A 60 0.47 3.81 3.46
C PRO A 60 0.03 3.06 2.19
N PRO A 61 -1.27 2.77 2.04
CA PRO A 61 -1.82 2.18 0.82
C PRO A 61 -1.45 3.00 -0.42
N TYR A 62 -1.13 2.36 -1.55
CA TYR A 62 -0.82 3.02 -2.84
C TYR A 62 0.43 3.93 -2.87
N HIS A 63 1.25 3.93 -1.82
CA HIS A 63 2.50 4.70 -1.77
C HIS A 63 3.72 3.77 -1.83
N CYS A 64 3.84 2.99 -2.90
CA CYS A 64 5.02 2.14 -3.11
C CYS A 64 6.31 2.96 -3.28
N ASP A 65 6.21 4.25 -3.64
CA ASP A 65 7.34 5.18 -3.70
C ASP A 65 8.04 5.35 -2.35
N LEU A 66 7.33 5.10 -1.24
CA LEU A 66 7.90 5.08 0.12
C LEU A 66 8.65 3.79 0.44
N ASN A 67 8.67 2.81 -0.46
CA ASN A 67 9.36 1.55 -0.29
C ASN A 67 10.72 1.57 -1.03
N PRO A 68 11.86 1.73 -0.33
CA PRO A 68 13.16 1.86 -0.99
C PRO A 68 13.58 0.62 -1.79
N ILE A 69 13.01 -0.56 -1.53
CA ILE A 69 13.29 -1.76 -2.32
C ILE A 69 12.80 -1.63 -3.76
N GLU A 70 11.80 -0.80 -4.06
CA GLU A 70 11.30 -0.59 -5.43
C GLU A 70 12.37 0.06 -6.31
N LEU A 71 13.21 0.94 -5.75
CA LEU A 71 14.35 1.54 -6.46
C LEU A 71 15.40 0.48 -6.80
N ILE A 72 15.66 -0.44 -5.88
CA ILE A 72 16.57 -1.57 -6.09
C ILE A 72 16.02 -2.52 -7.13
N TRP A 73 14.71 -2.80 -7.09
CA TRP A 73 14.04 -3.62 -8.09
C TRP A 73 14.09 -2.99 -9.47
N ALA A 74 13.88 -1.68 -9.59
CA ALA A 74 14.01 -0.97 -10.86
C ALA A 74 15.42 -1.12 -11.45
N ASP A 75 16.45 -0.92 -10.63
CA ASP A 75 17.84 -1.07 -11.02
C ASP A 75 18.19 -2.51 -11.45
N MET A 76 17.77 -3.51 -10.67
CA MET A 76 17.98 -4.92 -11.01
C MET A 76 17.26 -5.32 -12.30
N LYS A 77 16.01 -4.86 -12.49
CA LYS A 77 15.25 -5.12 -13.73
C LYS A 77 15.95 -4.51 -14.93
N ASN A 78 16.46 -3.28 -14.82
CA ASN A 78 17.19 -2.64 -15.89
C ASN A 78 18.48 -3.41 -16.23
N TYR A 79 19.23 -3.84 -15.21
CA TYR A 79 20.44 -4.66 -15.42
C TYR A 79 20.11 -5.98 -16.13
N VAL A 80 19.06 -6.68 -15.71
CA VAL A 80 18.63 -7.92 -16.35
C VAL A 80 18.16 -7.66 -17.78
N ALA A 81 17.37 -6.62 -18.03
CA ALA A 81 16.87 -6.27 -19.35
C ALA A 81 18.01 -5.95 -20.34
N GLU A 82 19.05 -5.25 -19.88
CA GLU A 82 20.21 -4.91 -20.72
C GLU A 82 21.06 -6.14 -21.09
N LYS A 83 21.20 -7.10 -20.16
CA LYS A 83 22.10 -8.25 -20.33
C LYS A 83 21.41 -9.52 -20.82
N ASN A 84 20.09 -9.60 -20.75
CA ASN A 84 19.33 -10.76 -21.19
C ASN A 84 19.17 -10.79 -22.71
N THR A 85 20.19 -11.31 -23.40
CA THR A 85 20.20 -11.42 -24.87
C THR A 85 19.62 -12.72 -25.40
N THR A 86 19.58 -13.77 -24.58
CA THR A 86 19.17 -15.12 -25.01
C THR A 86 17.71 -15.44 -24.72
N PHE A 87 17.05 -14.67 -23.84
CA PHE A 87 15.68 -14.87 -23.38
C PHE A 87 15.40 -16.26 -22.76
N LYS A 88 16.45 -17.01 -22.41
CA LYS A 88 16.34 -18.31 -21.76
C LYS A 88 16.33 -18.15 -20.25
N PHE A 89 15.47 -18.90 -19.57
CA PHE A 89 15.31 -18.80 -18.12
C PHE A 89 16.61 -19.08 -17.34
N GLN A 90 17.42 -20.05 -17.75
CA GLN A 90 18.67 -20.38 -17.05
C GLN A 90 19.71 -19.24 -17.13
N ASP A 91 19.81 -18.61 -18.29
CA ASP A 91 20.69 -17.47 -18.50
C ASP A 91 20.18 -16.25 -17.70
N MET A 92 18.87 -16.01 -17.74
CA MET A 92 18.21 -14.96 -16.97
C MET A 92 18.41 -15.14 -15.46
N LYS A 93 18.32 -16.38 -14.94
CA LYS A 93 18.61 -16.71 -13.53
C LYS A 93 20.06 -16.39 -13.17
N THR A 94 21.01 -16.70 -14.05
CA THR A 94 22.43 -16.39 -13.84
C THR A 94 22.68 -14.87 -13.83
N ILE A 95 22.06 -14.14 -14.75
CA ILE A 95 22.13 -12.67 -14.81
C ILE A 95 21.49 -12.05 -13.58
N PHE A 96 20.37 -12.59 -13.11
CA PHE A 96 19.67 -12.14 -11.91
C PHE A 96 20.58 -12.20 -10.67
N PHE A 97 21.24 -13.34 -10.43
CA PHE A 97 22.16 -13.45 -9.29
C PHE A 97 23.36 -12.50 -9.41
N LYS A 98 23.84 -12.25 -10.64
CA LYS A 98 24.85 -11.20 -10.86
C LYS A 98 24.31 -9.81 -10.51
N ALA A 99 23.08 -9.49 -10.90
CA ALA A 99 22.41 -8.24 -10.56
C ALA A 99 22.25 -8.07 -9.04
N VAL A 100 21.87 -9.12 -8.32
CA VAL A 100 21.83 -9.09 -6.83
C VAL A 100 23.21 -8.78 -6.27
N GLY A 101 24.27 -9.39 -6.83
CA GLY A 101 25.65 -9.16 -6.42
C GLY A 101 26.18 -7.75 -6.68
N THR A 102 25.57 -6.96 -7.58
CA THR A 102 25.97 -5.56 -7.81
C THR A 102 25.37 -4.59 -6.79
N ILE A 103 24.38 -5.04 -6.01
CA ILE A 103 23.74 -4.21 -4.98
C ILE A 103 24.65 -4.13 -3.75
N THR A 104 25.38 -3.01 -3.65
CA THR A 104 26.24 -2.73 -2.50
C THR A 104 25.46 -2.13 -1.33
N ALA A 105 26.01 -2.26 -0.12
CA ALA A 105 25.46 -1.60 1.06
C ALA A 105 25.35 -0.07 0.89
N GLN A 106 26.28 0.54 0.15
CA GLN A 106 26.24 1.97 -0.16
C GLN A 106 25.07 2.30 -1.09
N LYS A 107 24.83 1.49 -2.12
CA LYS A 107 23.69 1.68 -3.03
C LYS A 107 22.37 1.56 -2.28
N TRP A 108 22.25 0.56 -1.40
CA TRP A 108 21.09 0.40 -0.53
C TRP A 108 20.86 1.62 0.38
N LYS A 109 21.91 2.11 1.03
CA LYS A 109 21.85 3.32 1.87
C LYS A 109 21.40 4.53 1.07
N ASN A 110 21.88 4.70 -0.16
CA ASN A 110 21.48 5.80 -1.03
C ASN A 110 19.99 5.72 -1.40
N CYS A 111 19.46 4.53 -1.68
CA CYS A 111 18.03 4.34 -1.95
C CYS A 111 17.17 4.73 -0.74
N ILE A 112 17.55 4.33 0.47
CA ILE A 112 16.84 4.74 1.70
C ILE A 112 16.87 6.26 1.87
N GLN A 113 18.04 6.88 1.68
CA GLN A 113 18.17 8.34 1.79
C GLN A 113 17.36 9.08 0.73
N HIS A 114 17.28 8.54 -0.48
CA HIS A 114 16.44 9.12 -1.53
C HIS A 114 14.97 9.14 -1.13
N VAL A 115 14.44 8.02 -0.60
CA VAL A 115 13.04 7.96 -0.14
C VAL A 115 12.80 8.99 0.96
N LYS A 116 13.65 9.03 1.99
CA LYS A 116 13.50 9.95 3.12
C LYS A 116 13.60 11.42 2.74
N ASN A 117 14.62 11.77 1.97
CA ASN A 117 14.95 13.18 1.75
C ASN A 117 14.18 13.77 0.57
N ASN A 118 13.74 12.95 -0.38
CA ASN A 118 13.08 13.44 -1.59
C ASN A 118 11.60 13.07 -1.67
N ILE A 119 11.22 11.86 -1.26
CA ILE A 119 9.84 11.38 -1.43
C ILE A 119 9.01 11.78 -0.22
N GLU A 120 9.47 11.46 0.99
CA GLU A 120 8.77 11.85 2.22
C GLU A 120 8.64 13.37 2.35
N GLN A 121 9.71 14.12 2.06
CA GLN A 121 9.67 15.60 2.09
C GLN A 121 8.62 16.18 1.14
N LYS A 122 8.55 15.69 -0.10
CA LYS A 122 7.52 16.15 -1.06
C LYS A 122 6.10 15.86 -0.58
N LEU A 123 5.87 14.71 0.06
CA LEU A 123 4.57 14.38 0.62
C LEU A 123 4.22 15.31 1.79
N TRP A 124 5.19 15.60 2.66
CA TRP A 124 5.01 16.59 3.74
C TRP A 124 4.67 17.99 3.20
N ASP A 125 5.38 18.45 2.17
CA ASP A 125 5.12 19.75 1.54
C ASP A 125 3.70 19.81 0.95
N LEU A 126 3.25 18.74 0.29
CA LEU A 126 1.89 18.64 -0.24
C LEU A 126 0.83 18.66 0.86
N ASP A 127 1.02 17.90 1.94
CA ASP A 127 0.10 17.87 3.06
C ASP A 127 -0.03 19.26 3.71
N ASN A 128 1.10 19.96 3.92
CA ASN A 128 1.11 21.34 4.43
C ASN A 128 0.31 22.30 3.52
N VAL A 129 0.45 22.17 2.20
CA VAL A 129 -0.28 23.01 1.24
C VAL A 129 -1.78 22.76 1.29
N ILE A 130 -2.19 21.49 1.39
CA ILE A 130 -3.61 21.10 1.50
C ILE A 130 -4.23 21.71 2.76
N GLU A 131 -3.54 21.66 3.89
CA GLU A 131 -4.02 22.25 5.15
C GLU A 131 -4.25 23.77 5.03
N ILE A 132 -3.36 24.48 4.34
CA ILE A 132 -3.48 25.93 4.14
C ILE A 132 -4.63 26.30 3.18
N HIS A 133 -4.88 25.49 2.14
CA HIS A 133 -5.75 25.89 1.03
C HIS A 133 -7.15 25.27 1.05
N VAL A 134 -7.39 24.21 1.83
CA VAL A 134 -8.71 23.60 1.93
C VAL A 134 -9.53 24.32 3.01
N LYS A 135 -10.50 25.12 2.57
CA LYS A 135 -11.48 25.73 3.48
C LYS A 135 -12.28 24.65 4.23
N PRO A 136 -12.63 24.87 5.52
CA PRO A 136 -13.46 23.95 6.26
C PRO A 136 -14.80 23.71 5.54
N LEU A 137 -15.13 22.45 5.32
CA LEU A 137 -16.46 22.05 4.84
C LEU A 137 -17.44 22.16 6.02
N ILE A 138 -18.21 23.26 6.06
CA ILE A 138 -19.27 23.46 7.05
C ILE A 138 -20.54 22.80 6.53
N ILE A 139 -20.92 21.67 7.11
CA ILE A 139 -22.22 21.03 6.85
C ILE A 139 -23.22 21.61 7.85
N ASN A 140 -24.04 22.56 7.42
CA ASN A 140 -25.18 23.02 8.20
C ASN A 140 -26.29 21.96 8.11
N VAL A 141 -26.45 21.18 9.18
CA VAL A 141 -27.46 20.11 9.31
C VAL A 141 -28.88 20.67 9.60
N GLY A 142 -29.11 21.98 9.40
CA GLY A 142 -30.32 22.67 9.84
C GLY A 142 -31.12 23.43 8.78
N GLU A 143 -30.68 23.50 7.52
CA GLU A 143 -31.42 24.22 6.47
C GLU A 143 -31.98 23.24 5.42
N ASP A 144 -33.20 22.78 5.68
CA ASP A 144 -34.08 22.21 4.67
C ASP A 144 -34.43 23.30 3.64
N SER A 145 -33.64 23.44 2.58
CA SER A 145 -34.05 24.20 1.39
C SER A 145 -34.61 23.24 0.33
N SER A 146 -35.83 22.78 0.58
CA SER A 146 -36.70 22.29 -0.49
C SER A 146 -37.17 23.48 -1.34
N THR A 147 -36.79 23.53 -2.62
CA THR A 147 -37.67 24.13 -3.64
C THR A 147 -37.33 23.61 -5.04
N SER A 148 -38.18 22.70 -5.51
CA SER A 148 -38.32 22.31 -6.92
C SER A 148 -39.11 23.37 -7.69
N LYS A 149 -38.60 23.81 -8.85
CA LYS A 149 -39.43 24.36 -9.93
C LYS A 149 -38.96 23.80 -11.27
N TRP A 150 -39.78 22.92 -11.82
CA TRP A 150 -39.75 22.52 -13.22
C TRP A 150 -40.83 23.37 -13.90
N ASP A 151 -40.43 24.35 -14.68
CA ASP A 151 -41.36 25.13 -15.51
C ASP A 151 -41.58 24.36 -16.82
N ASP A 152 -42.76 23.75 -16.91
CA ASP A 152 -43.29 23.17 -18.14
C ASP A 152 -44.00 24.28 -18.94
N LYS A 153 -43.59 24.51 -20.19
CA LYS A 153 -44.32 25.37 -21.12
C LYS A 153 -44.69 24.55 -22.35
N SER A 154 -45.95 24.13 -22.36
CA SER A 154 -46.70 23.72 -23.54
C SER A 154 -47.65 24.85 -23.93
N GLU A 155 -47.44 25.46 -25.10
CA GLU A 155 -48.47 25.96 -26.03
C GLU A 155 -47.81 26.37 -27.35
#